data_AF-A0A5N5SRW8-F1
#
_entry.id   AF-A0A5N5SRW8-F1
#
_cell.length_a   1.000
_cell.length_b   1.000
_cell.length_c   1.000
_cell.angle_alpha   90.00
_cell.angle_beta   90.00
_cell.angle_gamma   90.00
#
_symmetry.space_group_name_H-M   'P 1'
#
loop_
_entity.id
_entity.type
_entity.pdbx_description
1 polymer ?
#
loop_
_entity_poly.entity_id
_entity_poly.type
_entity_poly.pdbx_seq_one_letter_code
_entity_poly.pdbx_strand_id
1 'polypeptide(L)'
;MSNLWHCILGPRLFRIYTQIEQSSNGGDGSIYTPNSCERLGNIITKGINVMWNIGLYTSPFIITYLYKKNYFCYMGCLSLGRFATGIGLLFVVGMIIKGLGRCVDSTYLEFLDVLKTARRNYTIENKR
;
A
#
# COMPACT_ATOMS: atom_id res chain seq x y z
N MET A 1 -9.66 -0.97 19.08
CA MET A 1 -9.79 -0.15 17.85
C MET A 1 -8.45 0.25 17.21
N SER A 2 -7.33 0.26 17.94
CA SER A 2 -5.98 0.67 17.44
C SER A 2 -5.31 -0.30 16.45
N ASN A 3 -5.78 -1.55 16.38
CA ASN A 3 -5.11 -2.61 15.62
C ASN A 3 -5.41 -2.49 14.11
N LEU A 4 -6.60 -2.03 13.74
CA LEU A 4 -6.99 -1.81 12.33
C LEU A 4 -6.14 -0.73 11.65
N TRP A 5 -5.90 0.39 12.35
CA TRP A 5 -5.06 1.47 11.84
C TRP A 5 -3.62 1.00 11.61
N HIS A 6 -3.09 0.20 12.55
CA HIS A 6 -1.77 -0.41 12.40
C HIS A 6 -1.71 -1.43 11.25
N CYS A 7 -2.80 -2.17 10.98
CA CYS A 7 -2.86 -3.10 9.85
C CYS A 7 -2.94 -2.36 8.50
N ILE A 8 -3.68 -1.26 8.44
CA ILE A 8 -3.80 -0.41 7.23
C ILE A 8 -2.45 0.25 6.90
N LEU A 9 -1.79 0.83 7.90
CA LEU A 9 -0.49 1.51 7.75
C LEU A 9 0.74 0.60 7.89
N GLY A 10 0.51 -0.69 8.16
CA GLY A 10 1.59 -1.63 8.43
C GLY A 10 2.52 -1.85 7.22
N PRO A 11 3.80 -2.16 7.45
CA PRO A 11 4.73 -2.51 6.39
C PRO A 11 4.27 -3.80 5.69
N ARG A 12 4.64 -3.94 4.41
CA ARG A 12 4.35 -5.16 3.64
C ARG A 12 5.34 -6.24 4.04
N LEU A 13 4.83 -7.42 4.36
CA LEU A 13 5.64 -8.63 4.52
C LEU A 13 5.97 -9.18 3.12
N PHE A 14 7.25 -9.33 2.82
CA PHE A 14 7.72 -9.80 1.50
C PHE A 14 8.19 -11.25 1.52
N ARG A 15 8.76 -11.69 2.64
CA ARG A 15 9.33 -13.02 2.80
C ARG A 15 9.20 -13.46 4.24
N ILE A 16 8.82 -14.71 4.44
CA ILE A 16 8.85 -15.37 5.74
C ILE A 16 10.12 -16.21 5.75
N TYR A 17 11.01 -15.91 6.70
CA TYR A 17 12.20 -16.70 6.93
C TYR A 17 11.87 -17.76 7.97
N THR A 18 11.39 -18.93 7.54
CA THR A 18 11.39 -20.10 8.43
C THR A 18 12.83 -20.40 8.82
N GLN A 19 13.11 -20.47 10.13
CA GLN A 19 14.43 -20.85 10.60
C GLN A 19 14.82 -22.24 10.08
N ILE A 20 16.10 -22.36 9.76
CA ILE A 20 16.78 -23.45 9.05
C ILE A 20 16.71 -24.80 9.80
N GLU A 21 16.22 -24.83 11.04
CA GLU A 21 16.36 -26.00 11.92
C GLU A 21 15.31 -27.12 11.71
N GLN A 22 14.30 -26.92 10.86
CA GLN A 22 13.25 -27.95 10.63
C GLN A 22 12.95 -28.26 9.15
N SER A 23 13.79 -27.79 8.21
CA SER A 23 13.68 -28.18 6.81
C SER A 23 14.96 -28.89 6.38
N SER A 24 14.91 -30.22 6.37
CA SER A 24 15.92 -31.14 5.83
C SER A 24 16.08 -31.06 4.30
N ASN A 25 15.68 -29.95 3.68
CA ASN A 25 15.92 -29.65 2.28
C ASN A 25 16.04 -28.12 2.11
N GLY A 26 17.17 -27.70 1.54
CA GLY A 26 17.68 -26.33 1.39
C GLY A 26 16.72 -25.15 1.61
N GLY A 27 16.95 -24.40 2.70
CA GLY A 27 17.08 -22.94 2.78
C GLY A 27 16.18 -21.99 1.99
N ASP A 28 15.04 -22.39 1.44
CA ASP A 28 14.16 -21.49 0.70
C ASP A 28 13.00 -21.01 1.58
N GLY A 29 13.21 -19.86 2.24
CA GLY A 29 12.14 -19.13 2.92
C GLY A 29 11.00 -18.85 1.95
N SER A 30 9.79 -19.27 2.31
CA SER A 30 8.60 -19.19 1.47
C SER A 30 8.24 -17.74 1.16
N ILE A 31 7.95 -17.48 -0.12
CA ILE A 31 7.49 -16.17 -0.57
C ILE A 31 6.06 -16.00 -0.04
N TYR A 32 5.81 -14.92 0.71
CA TYR A 32 4.47 -14.62 1.20
C TYR A 32 3.52 -14.44 0.01
N THR A 33 2.49 -15.28 -0.08
CA THR A 33 1.48 -15.24 -1.13
C THR A 33 0.37 -14.29 -0.70
N PRO A 34 0.30 -13.06 -1.27
CA PRO A 34 -0.72 -12.10 -0.89
C PRO A 34 -2.10 -12.61 -1.30
N ASN A 35 -3.09 -12.42 -0.42
CA ASN A 35 -4.48 -12.73 -0.74
C ASN A 35 -5.00 -11.81 -1.87
N SER A 36 -6.05 -12.24 -2.59
CA SER A 36 -6.61 -11.50 -3.74
C SER A 36 -6.99 -10.06 -3.39
N CYS A 37 -7.48 -9.81 -2.17
CA CYS A 37 -7.78 -8.45 -1.68
C CYS A 37 -6.53 -7.58 -1.53
N GLU A 38 -5.42 -8.14 -1.06
CA GLU A 38 -4.15 -7.42 -0.97
C GLU A 38 -3.55 -7.13 -2.35
N ARG A 39 -3.72 -8.08 -3.28
CA ARG A 39 -3.31 -7.90 -4.68
C ARG A 39 -4.03 -6.73 -5.32
N LEU A 40 -5.34 -6.62 -5.13
CA LEU A 40 -6.14 -5.49 -5.62
C LEU A 40 -5.67 -4.16 -5.02
N GLY A 41 -5.48 -4.09 -3.70
CA GLY A 41 -4.96 -2.90 -3.03
C GLY A 41 -3.57 -2.48 -3.55
N ASN A 42 -2.70 -3.45 -3.81
CA ASN A 42 -1.38 -3.22 -4.41
C ASN A 42 -1.46 -2.72 -5.86
N ILE A 43 -2.37 -3.26 -6.67
CA ILE A 43 -2.58 -2.80 -8.06
C ILE A 43 -3.03 -1.34 -8.06
N ILE A 44 -4.00 -0.98 -7.23
CA ILE A 44 -4.52 0.40 -7.12
C ILE A 44 -3.41 1.35 -6.68
N THR A 45 -2.67 1.00 -5.63
CA THR A 45 -1.58 1.85 -5.10
C THR A 45 -0.47 2.04 -6.14
N LYS A 46 -0.06 0.97 -6.84
CA LYS A 46 0.94 1.06 -7.91
C LYS A 46 0.42 1.87 -9.10
N GLY A 47 -0.83 1.66 -9.50
CA GLY A 47 -1.46 2.39 -10.59
C GLY A 47 -1.44 3.90 -10.35
N ILE A 48 -1.78 4.33 -9.12
CA ILE A 48 -1.73 5.75 -8.75
C ILE A 48 -0.30 6.30 -8.77
N ASN A 49 0.69 5.55 -8.30
CA ASN A 49 2.08 5.98 -8.35
C ASN A 49 2.57 6.14 -9.81
N VAL A 50 2.24 5.18 -10.68
CA VAL A 50 2.55 5.26 -12.11
C VAL A 50 1.83 6.45 -12.76
N MET A 51 0.54 6.62 -12.48
CA MET A 51 -0.27 7.77 -12.95
C MET A 51 0.35 9.10 -12.52
N TRP A 52 0.84 9.19 -11.27
CA TRP A 52 1.51 10.38 -10.75
C TRP A 52 2.82 10.67 -11.50
N ASN A 53 3.67 9.67 -11.69
CA ASN A 53 4.90 9.83 -12.45
C ASN A 53 4.62 10.23 -13.91
N ILE A 54 3.67 9.55 -14.57
CA ILE A 54 3.24 9.91 -15.92
C ILE A 54 2.73 11.35 -15.95
N GLY A 55 1.90 11.75 -14.98
CA GLY A 55 1.38 13.12 -14.87
C GLY A 55 2.50 14.16 -14.69
N LEU A 56 3.53 13.85 -13.91
CA LEU A 56 4.70 14.70 -13.73
C LEU A 56 5.52 14.83 -15.03
N TYR A 57 5.82 13.70 -15.68
CA TYR A 57 6.56 13.68 -16.94
C TYR A 57 5.79 14.35 -18.08
N THR A 58 4.47 14.23 -18.09
CA THR A 58 3.59 14.85 -19.09
C THR A 58 3.08 16.24 -18.67
N SER A 59 3.52 16.77 -17.53
CA SER A 59 3.10 18.08 -17.03
C SER A 59 3.25 19.23 -18.02
N PRO A 60 4.32 19.37 -18.83
CA PRO A 60 4.41 20.47 -19.79
C PRO A 60 3.33 20.41 -20.88
N PHE A 61 2.89 19.21 -21.26
CA PHE A 61 1.79 18.99 -22.22
C PHE A 61 0.41 19.23 -21.59
N ILE A 62 0.25 18.80 -20.33
CA ILE A 62 -0.98 19.00 -19.57
C ILE A 62 -1.22 20.50 -19.34
N ILE A 63 -0.19 21.25 -18.93
CA ILE A 63 -0.30 22.69 -18.66
C ILE A 63 -0.67 23.45 -19.93
N THR A 64 -0.04 23.15 -21.07
CA THR A 64 -0.37 23.79 -22.34
C THR A 64 -1.78 23.46 -22.82
N TYR A 65 -2.25 22.23 -22.61
CA TYR A 65 -3.65 21.85 -22.89
C TYR A 65 -4.65 22.57 -21.98
N LEU A 66 -4.38 22.63 -20.68
CA LEU A 66 -5.24 23.34 -19.72
C LEU A 66 -5.30 24.84 -20.02
N TYR A 67 -4.18 25.44 -20.41
CA TYR A 67 -4.10 26.85 -20.81
C TYR A 67 -4.94 27.12 -22.06
N LYS A 68 -4.80 26.30 -23.11
CA LYS A 68 -5.56 26.45 -24.36
C LYS A 68 -7.08 26.33 -24.16
N LYS A 69 -7.50 25.51 -23.21
CA LYS A 69 -8.91 25.17 -22.97
C LYS A 69 -9.56 26.01 -21.87
N ASN A 70 -8.88 27.06 -21.37
CA ASN A 70 -9.37 27.97 -20.33
C ASN A 70 -9.83 27.28 -19.03
N TYR A 71 -9.21 26.15 -18.66
CA TYR A 71 -9.53 25.45 -17.41
C TYR A 71 -9.13 26.23 -16.14
N PHE A 72 -8.44 27.37 -16.28
CA PHE A 72 -8.18 28.32 -15.19
C PHE A 72 -9.43 29.13 -14.77
N CYS A 73 -10.57 28.98 -15.45
CA CYS A 73 -11.83 29.54 -15.00
C CYS A 73 -12.42 28.74 -13.82
N TYR A 74 -13.18 29.38 -12.93
CA TYR A 74 -13.74 28.78 -11.70
C TYR A 74 -14.45 27.43 -11.95
N MET A 75 -15.19 27.33 -13.05
CA MET A 75 -15.89 26.08 -13.43
C MET A 75 -14.94 24.95 -13.83
N GLY A 76 -13.79 25.28 -14.43
CA GLY A 76 -12.76 24.30 -14.79
C GLY A 76 -12.07 23.71 -13.56
N CYS A 77 -11.73 24.58 -12.59
CA CYS A 77 -11.17 24.16 -11.31
C CYS A 77 -12.14 23.26 -10.52
N LEU A 78 -13.44 23.59 -10.51
CA LEU A 78 -14.46 22.76 -9.87
C LEU A 78 -14.56 21.35 -10.47
N SER A 79 -14.48 21.24 -11.80
CA SER A 79 -14.51 19.96 -12.49
C SER A 79 -13.26 19.13 -12.18
N LEU A 80 -12.09 19.76 -12.16
CA LEU A 80 -10.84 19.13 -11.74
C LEU A 80 -10.91 18.63 -10.30
N GLY A 81 -11.49 19.44 -9.40
CA GLY A 81 -11.73 19.08 -8.00
C GLY A 81 -12.61 17.84 -7.88
N ARG A 82 -13.72 17.76 -8.63
CA ARG A 82 -14.57 16.55 -8.65
C ARG A 82 -13.80 15.30 -9.08
N PHE A 83 -12.97 15.43 -10.12
CA PHE A 83 -12.14 14.33 -10.59
C PHE A 83 -11.09 13.90 -9.55
N ALA A 84 -10.40 14.87 -8.94
CA ALA A 84 -9.44 14.63 -7.87
C ALA A 84 -10.09 13.97 -6.65
N THR A 85 -11.29 14.40 -6.26
CA THR A 85 -12.04 13.77 -5.17
C THR A 85 -12.43 12.33 -5.48
N GLY A 86 -12.79 12.01 -6.73
CA GLY A 86 -13.08 10.64 -7.16
C GLY A 86 -11.86 9.73 -7.07
N ILE A 87 -10.71 10.19 -7.57
CA ILE A 87 -9.44 9.46 -7.47
C ILE A 87 -9.01 9.28 -6.00
N GLY A 88 -9.14 10.34 -5.20
CA GLY A 88 -8.84 10.29 -3.77
C GLY A 88 -9.71 9.28 -3.02
N LEU A 89 -11.02 9.26 -3.32
CA LEU A 89 -11.94 8.27 -2.74
C LEU A 89 -11.55 6.85 -3.13
N LEU A 90 -11.24 6.61 -4.41
CA LEU A 90 -10.79 5.31 -4.90
C LEU A 90 -9.50 4.86 -4.20
N PHE A 91 -8.57 5.77 -3.98
CA PHE A 91 -7.34 5.50 -3.22
C PHE A 91 -7.63 5.07 -1.77
N VAL A 92 -8.51 5.81 -1.07
CA VAL A 92 -8.91 5.49 0.30
C VAL A 92 -9.57 4.11 0.38
N VAL A 93 -10.51 3.82 -0.52
CA VAL A 93 -11.15 2.50 -0.61
C VAL A 93 -10.11 1.40 -0.85
N GLY A 94 -9.16 1.62 -1.77
CA GLY A 94 -8.06 0.69 -2.01
C GLY A 94 -7.19 0.45 -0.76
N MET A 95 -6.94 1.49 0.05
CA MET A 95 -6.21 1.34 1.31
C MET A 95 -6.99 0.56 2.36
N ILE A 96 -8.31 0.76 2.46
CA ILE A 96 -9.19 0.02 3.37
C ILE A 96 -9.25 -1.45 2.99
N ILE A 97 -9.45 -1.78 1.70
CA ILE A 97 -9.48 -3.17 1.20
C ILE A 97 -8.14 -3.86 1.48
N LYS A 98 -7.02 -3.16 1.30
CA LYS A 98 -5.69 -3.66 1.63
C LYS A 98 -5.53 -3.93 3.12
N GLY A 99 -6.02 -3.03 3.98
CA GLY A 99 -5.99 -3.20 5.42
C GLY A 99 -6.87 -4.34 5.93
N LEU A 100 -8.04 -4.52 5.33
CA LEU A 100 -8.94 -5.64 5.64
C LEU A 100 -8.33 -6.98 5.24
N GLY A 101 -7.70 -7.06 4.06
CA GLY A 101 -6.97 -8.27 3.63
C GLY A 101 -5.92 -8.72 4.65
N ARG A 102 -5.21 -7.77 5.26
CA ARG A 102 -4.21 -8.01 6.31
C ARG A 102 -4.78 -8.41 7.67
N CYS A 103 -6.01 -8.02 7.96
CA CYS A 103 -6.66 -8.40 9.23
C CYS A 103 -7.20 -9.84 9.18
N VAL A 104 -7.41 -10.37 7.98
CA VAL A 104 -7.89 -11.74 7.76
C VAL A 104 -6.74 -12.75 7.83
N ASP A 105 -5.52 -12.33 7.51
CA ASP A 105 -4.35 -13.20 7.52
C ASP A 105 -3.72 -13.28 8.94
N SER A 106 -3.82 -14.44 9.58
CA SER A 106 -3.30 -14.66 10.94
C SER A 106 -1.78 -14.55 11.02
N THR A 107 -1.07 -14.97 9.96
CA THR A 107 0.40 -14.89 9.85
C THR A 107 0.90 -13.44 9.85
N TYR A 108 0.15 -12.52 9.23
CA TYR A 108 0.49 -11.09 9.26
C TYR A 108 0.31 -10.47 10.65
N LEU A 109 -0.71 -10.89 11.40
CA LEU A 109 -0.95 -10.38 12.75
C LEU A 109 0.17 -10.79 13.72
N GLU A 110 0.65 -12.03 13.61
CA GLU A 110 1.80 -12.51 14.40
C GLU A 110 3.06 -11.70 14.09
N PHE A 111 3.37 -11.49 12.80
CA PHE A 111 4.47 -10.61 12.39
C PHE A 111 4.33 -9.19 12.94
N LEU A 112 3.12 -8.63 12.92
CA LEU A 112 2.88 -7.27 13.38
C LEU A 112 3.06 -7.14 14.91
N ASP A 113 2.70 -8.17 15.66
CA ASP A 113 2.91 -8.22 17.12
C ASP A 113 4.40 -8.37 17.47
N VAL A 114 5.13 -9.22 16.75
CA VAL A 114 6.60 -9.34 16.86
C VAL A 114 7.25 -8.01 16.51
N LEU A 115 6.86 -7.34 15.42
CA LEU A 115 7.38 -6.04 15.03
C LEU A 115 7.13 -4.96 16.09
N LYS A 116 5.93 -4.96 16.70
CA LYS A 116 5.56 -4.01 17.75
C LYS A 116 6.36 -4.25 19.02
N THR A 117 6.58 -5.51 19.36
CA THR A 117 7.39 -5.93 20.51
C THR A 117 8.86 -5.60 20.29
N ALA A 118 9.40 -5.83 19.09
CA ALA A 118 10.76 -5.47 18.68
C ALA A 118 11.00 -3.95 18.69
N ARG A 119 10.02 -3.16 18.23
CA ARG A 119 10.11 -1.70 18.26
C ARG A 119 10.15 -1.14 19.68
N ARG A 120 9.49 -1.81 20.64
CA ARG A 120 9.47 -1.39 22.04
C ARG A 120 10.68 -1.90 22.82
N ASN A 121 11.14 -3.11 22.54
CA ASN A 121 12.30 -3.73 23.16
C ASN A 121 13.19 -4.33 22.06
N TYR A 122 14.28 -3.63 21.75
CA TYR A 122 15.25 -4.05 20.74
C TYR A 122 16.19 -5.14 21.31
N THR A 123 15.62 -6.28 21.68
CA THR A 123 16.32 -7.43 22.25
C THR A 123 16.61 -8.47 21.16
N ILE A 124 17.74 -9.18 21.26
CA ILE A 124 18.18 -10.18 20.27
C ILE A 124 17.15 -11.32 20.09
N GLU A 125 16.37 -11.63 21.12
CA GLU A 125 15.29 -12.63 21.09
C GLU A 125 14.14 -12.28 20.11
N ASN A 126 13.95 -10.99 19.79
CA ASN A 126 12.94 -10.54 18.82
C ASN A 126 13.40 -10.62 17.35
N LYS A 127 14.59 -11.16 17.06
CA LYS A 127 15.04 -11.49 15.69
C LYS A 127 14.55 -12.88 15.23
N ARG A 128 13.34 -13.28 15.62
CA ARG A 128 12.70 -14.49 15.11
C ARG A 128 11.93 -14.17 13.83
#